data_AF-A0A1Q7ZBG3-F1
#
_entry.id   AF-A0A1Q7ZBG3-F1
#
_cell.length_a   1.000
_cell.length_b   1.000
_cell.length_c   1.000
_cell.angle_alpha   90.00
_cell.angle_beta   90.00
_cell.angle_gamma   90.00
#
_symmetry.space_group_name_H-M   'P 1'
#
loop_
_entity.id
_entity.type
_entity.pdbx_description
1 polymer ?
#
loop_
_entity_poly.entity_id
_entity_poly.type
_entity_poly.pdbx_seq_one_letter_code
_entity_poly.pdbx_strand_id
1 'polypeptide(L)'
;MSVTHVPKPWGEEILFARTGRYAGKILRIRAGESLSLQYHERKEESLYLYQGSLRLLLPGEAPDLRDRILEPGEAVHLPPGTRHRM
;
A
#
# COMPACT_ATOMS: atom_id res chain seq x y z
N MET A 1 -1.62 7.71 21.89
CA MET A 1 -1.80 7.48 20.43
C MET A 1 -3.29 7.47 20.16
N SER A 2 -3.77 8.21 19.16
CA SER A 2 -5.18 8.19 18.75
C SER A 2 -5.31 7.46 17.41
N VAL A 3 -6.37 6.67 17.26
CA VAL A 3 -6.73 6.04 15.99
C VAL A 3 -7.55 7.05 15.19
N THR A 4 -7.21 7.26 13.92
CA THR A 4 -7.93 8.17 13.02
C THR A 4 -8.45 7.44 11.80
N HIS A 5 -9.72 7.65 11.46
CA HIS A 5 -10.36 7.14 10.25
C HIS A 5 -10.45 8.27 9.23
N VAL A 6 -9.95 8.03 8.03
CA VAL A 6 -9.92 9.02 6.96
C VAL A 6 -10.62 8.43 5.74
N PRO A 7 -11.81 8.94 5.34
CA PRO A 7 -12.46 8.50 4.12
C PRO A 7 -11.62 8.90 2.90
N LYS A 8 -11.59 8.03 1.90
CA LYS A 8 -10.83 8.23 0.66
C LYS A 8 -11.70 7.90 -0.56
N PRO A 9 -11.41 8.49 -1.74
CA PRO A 9 -12.15 8.17 -2.97
C PRO A 9 -12.13 6.68 -3.33
N TRP A 10 -11.07 5.97 -2.94
CA TRP A 10 -10.91 4.52 -3.15
C TRP A 10 -11.43 3.65 -2.00
N GLY A 11 -11.86 4.23 -0.87
CA GLY A 11 -12.25 3.48 0.32
C GLY A 11 -12.00 4.20 1.64
N GLU A 12 -11.18 3.62 2.52
CA GLU A 12 -10.90 4.14 3.86
C GLU A 12 -9.43 3.88 4.26
N GLU A 13 -8.81 4.85 4.92
CA GLU A 13 -7.55 4.69 5.65
C GLU A 13 -7.80 4.77 7.16
N ILE A 14 -7.36 3.77 7.91
CA ILE A 14 -7.33 3.78 9.37
C ILE A 14 -5.87 3.94 9.81
N LEU A 15 -5.51 5.10 10.33
CA LEU A 15 -4.19 5.38 10.88
C LEU A 15 -4.19 5.05 12.38
N PHE A 16 -3.60 3.93 12.76
CA PHE A 16 -3.57 3.46 14.15
C PHE A 16 -2.26 3.80 14.87
N ALA A 17 -1.18 4.05 14.12
CA ALA A 17 0.08 4.51 14.69
C ALA A 17 0.65 5.65 13.84
N ARG A 18 1.06 6.72 14.52
CA ARG A 18 1.81 7.84 13.94
C ARG A 18 2.85 8.28 14.96
N THR A 19 4.11 8.02 14.66
CA THR A 19 5.24 8.38 15.53
C THR A 19 6.29 9.16 14.73
N GLY A 20 7.39 9.54 15.38
CA GLY A 20 8.55 10.11 14.69
C GLY A 20 9.34 9.08 13.85
N ARG A 21 9.06 7.78 13.98
CA ARG A 21 9.84 6.71 13.31
C ARG A 21 9.03 5.84 12.33
N TYR A 22 7.75 5.63 12.61
CA TYR A 22 6.89 4.78 11.79
C TYR A 22 5.44 5.25 11.82
N ALA A 23 4.69 4.81 10.81
CA ALA A 23 3.24 4.89 10.77
C ALA A 23 2.66 3.49 10.54
N GLY A 24 1.51 3.21 11.16
CA GLY A 24 0.77 1.98 10.99
C GLY A 24 -0.61 2.30 10.43
N LYS A 25 -0.96 1.67 9.30
CA LYS A 25 -2.20 1.91 8.58
C LYS A 25 -2.91 0.60 8.26
N ILE A 26 -4.24 0.62 8.32
CA ILE A 26 -5.10 -0.37 7.66
C ILE A 26 -5.78 0.34 6.49
N LEU A 27 -5.61 -0.19 5.29
CA LEU A 27 -6.25 0.33 4.08
C LEU A 27 -7.38 -0.61 3.69
N ARG A 28 -8.58 -0.06 3.50
CA ARG A 28 -9.72 -0.78 2.93
C ARG A 28 -10.00 -0.20 1.56
N ILE A 29 -9.62 -0.92 0.52
CA ILE A 29 -9.77 -0.51 -0.88
C ILE A 29 -11.02 -1.19 -1.43
N ARG A 30 -11.92 -0.41 -2.03
CA ARG A 30 -13.12 -0.94 -2.69
C ARG A 30 -12.71 -1.68 -3.97
N ALA A 31 -13.46 -2.72 -4.33
CA ALA A 31 -13.23 -3.45 -5.57
C ALA A 31 -13.31 -2.51 -6.79
N GLY A 32 -12.31 -2.60 -7.68
CA GLY A 32 -12.20 -1.74 -8.86
C GLY A 32 -11.55 -0.37 -8.63
N GLU A 33 -11.26 -0.01 -7.38
CA GLU A 33 -10.57 1.24 -7.04
C GLU A 33 -9.06 1.03 -6.91
N SER A 34 -8.30 2.13 -6.96
CA SER A 34 -6.86 2.14 -6.72
C SER A 34 -6.41 3.40 -6.00
N LEU A 35 -5.26 3.32 -5.35
CA LEU A 35 -4.57 4.48 -4.80
C LEU A 35 -3.85 5.23 -5.92
N SER A 36 -3.51 6.50 -5.68
CA SER A 36 -2.58 7.22 -6.54
C SER A 36 -1.24 6.51 -6.60
N LEU A 37 -0.48 6.68 -7.70
CA LEU A 37 0.90 6.19 -7.78
C LEU A 37 1.71 6.78 -6.62
N GLN A 38 2.37 5.93 -5.86
CA GLN A 38 3.20 6.30 -4.71
C GLN A 38 4.68 6.24 -5.07
N TYR A 39 5.44 7.15 -4.46
CA TYR A 39 6.90 7.16 -4.48
C TYR A 39 7.39 7.79 -3.17
N HIS A 40 8.35 7.15 -2.52
CA HIS A 40 8.88 7.59 -1.23
C HIS A 40 10.39 7.74 -1.31
N GLU A 41 10.89 8.97 -1.16
CA GLU A 41 12.33 9.25 -1.22
C GLU A 41 13.12 8.68 -0.04
N ARG A 42 12.47 8.55 1.13
CA ARG A 42 13.15 8.20 2.39
C ARG A 42 12.52 7.05 3.16
N LYS A 43 11.22 6.86 2.99
CA LYS A 43 10.43 5.92 3.78
C LYS A 43 10.32 4.61 3.02
N GLU A 44 10.56 3.51 3.71
CA GLU A 44 10.22 2.16 3.25
C GLU A 44 8.81 1.75 3.71
N GLU A 45 8.20 0.80 3.02
CA GLU A 45 6.90 0.26 3.39
C GLU A 45 6.91 -1.27 3.39
N SER A 46 6.12 -1.86 4.28
CA SER A 46 5.80 -3.28 4.23
C SER A 46 4.30 -3.40 4.08
N LEU A 47 3.87 -4.03 2.99
CA LEU A 47 2.47 -4.32 2.70
C LEU A 47 2.19 -5.77 3.09
N TYR A 48 1.04 -6.02 3.71
CA TYR A 48 0.53 -7.35 3.98
C TYR A 48 -0.94 -7.37 3.57
N LEU A 49 -1.30 -8.27 2.65
CA LEU A 49 -2.69 -8.40 2.24
C LEU A 49 -3.44 -9.30 3.21
N TYR A 50 -4.31 -8.72 4.03
CA TYR A 50 -5.10 -9.49 5.00
C TYR A 50 -6.29 -10.22 4.34
N GLN A 51 -6.99 -9.58 3.41
CA GLN A 51 -8.19 -10.11 2.77
C GLN A 51 -8.41 -9.48 1.39
N GLY A 52 -8.97 -10.26 0.46
CA GLY A 52 -9.27 -9.83 -0.91
C GLY A 52 -8.17 -10.24 -1.89
N SER A 53 -8.12 -9.59 -3.05
CA SER A 53 -7.04 -9.73 -4.03
C SER A 53 -6.59 -8.33 -4.42
N LEU A 54 -5.28 -8.09 -4.49
CA LEU A 54 -4.71 -6.77 -4.75
C LEU A 54 -3.75 -6.83 -5.94
N ARG A 55 -3.97 -5.99 -6.94
CA ARG A 55 -3.02 -5.79 -8.03
C ARG A 55 -2.00 -4.74 -7.62
N LEU A 56 -0.79 -5.18 -7.27
CA LEU A 56 0.35 -4.30 -7.02
C LEU A 56 1.11 -4.04 -8.33
N LEU A 57 1.01 -2.81 -8.84
CA LEU A 57 1.75 -2.34 -10.00
C LEU A 57 3.09 -1.74 -9.55
N LEU A 58 4.21 -2.18 -10.17
CA LEU A 58 5.57 -1.73 -9.89
C LEU A 58 6.24 -1.15 -11.17
N PRO A 59 5.98 0.11 -11.54
CA PRO A 59 6.49 0.67 -12.79
C PRO A 59 8.00 0.87 -12.79
N GLY A 60 8.67 0.41 -13.86
CA GLY A 60 10.11 0.63 -14.08
C GLY A 60 10.99 -0.55 -13.69
N GLU A 61 10.43 -1.59 -13.08
CA GLU A 61 11.03 -2.93 -13.11
C GLU A 61 10.83 -3.53 -14.52
N ALA A 62 11.63 -4.53 -14.91
CA ALA A 62 11.64 -5.13 -16.26
C ALA A 62 10.20 -5.35 -16.82
N PRO A 63 9.99 -5.30 -18.15
CA PRO A 63 8.65 -5.34 -18.76
C PRO A 63 7.74 -6.51 -18.33
N ASP A 64 8.30 -7.55 -17.71
CA ASP A 64 7.58 -8.73 -17.23
C ASP A 64 7.20 -8.67 -15.72
N LEU A 65 7.66 -7.67 -14.96
CA LEU A 65 7.33 -7.44 -13.54
C LEU A 65 6.10 -6.53 -13.34
N ARG A 66 5.34 -6.29 -14.41
CA ARG A 66 4.38 -5.19 -14.51
C ARG A 66 3.24 -5.23 -13.52
N ASP A 67 2.79 -6.39 -13.05
CA ASP A 67 1.70 -6.46 -12.09
C ASP A 67 1.82 -7.74 -11.27
N ARG A 68 1.94 -7.61 -9.96
CA ARG A 68 1.82 -8.74 -9.05
C ARG A 68 0.42 -8.76 -8.47
N ILE A 69 -0.29 -9.87 -8.64
CA ILE A 69 -1.49 -10.13 -7.86
C ILE A 69 -1.02 -10.66 -6.51
N LEU A 70 -1.42 -9.97 -5.44
CA LEU A 70 -1.25 -10.44 -4.07
C LEU A 70 -2.50 -11.18 -3.63
N GLU A 71 -2.28 -12.32 -3.00
CA GLU A 71 -3.29 -13.13 -2.33
C GLU A 71 -3.23 -12.92 -0.80
N PRO A 72 -4.32 -13.22 -0.07
CA PRO A 72 -4.34 -13.09 1.38
C PRO A 72 -3.19 -13.87 2.05
N GLY A 73 -2.49 -13.21 2.98
CA GLY A 73 -1.32 -13.77 3.65
C GLY A 73 0.01 -13.39 3.00
N GLU A 74 0.01 -12.85 1.78
CA GLU A 74 1.24 -12.40 1.14
C GLU A 74 1.68 -11.02 1.63
N ALA A 75 3.00 -10.85 1.69
CA ALA A 75 3.63 -9.58 2.03
C ALA A 75 4.61 -9.11 0.94
N VAL A 76 4.76 -7.80 0.85
CA VAL A 76 5.73 -7.13 -0.03
C VAL A 76 6.49 -6.08 0.76
N HIS A 77 7.81 -6.12 0.68
CA HIS A 77 8.66 -5.04 1.14
C HIS A 77 8.94 -4.08 -0.02
N LEU A 78 8.69 -2.80 0.20
CA LEU A 78 8.88 -1.71 -0.75
C LEU A 78 9.95 -0.77 -0.19
N PRO A 79 11.22 -0.90 -0.61
CA PRO A 79 12.27 0.01 -0.16
C PRO A 79 12.03 1.45 -0.67
N PRO A 80 12.74 2.44 -0.11
CA PRO A 80 12.68 3.81 -0.63
C PRO A 80 13.08 3.83 -2.11
N GLY A 81 12.45 4.71 -2.88
CA GLY A 81 12.66 4.80 -4.33
C GLY A 81 11.76 3.88 -5.16
N THR A 82 11.05 2.93 -4.54
CA THR A 82 10.13 2.05 -5.27
C THR A 82 8.84 2.77 -5.64
N ARG A 83 8.59 2.92 -6.95
CA ARG A 83 7.30 3.38 -7.47
C ARG A 83 6.31 2.24 -7.42
N HIS A 84 5.14 2.47 -6.84
CA HIS A 84 4.14 1.43 -6.72
C HIS A 84 2.71 1.99 -6.72
N ARG A 85 1.75 1.19 -7.15
CA ARG A 85 0.32 1.47 -7.03
C ARG A 85 -0.42 0.21 -6.59
N MET A 86 -1.28 0.39 -5.59
CA MET A 86 -2.22 -0.60 -5.07
C MET A 86 -3.60 -0.35 -5.65
#